data_AF-X0YD54-F1
#
_entry.id   AF-X0YD54-F1
#
_cell.length_a   1.000
_cell.length_b   1.000
_cell.length_c   1.000
_cell.angle_alpha   90.00
_cell.angle_beta   90.00
_cell.angle_gamma   90.00
#
_symmetry.space_group_name_H-M   'P 1'
#
loop_
_entity.id
_entity.type
_entity.pdbx_description
1 polymer ?
#
loop_
_entity_poly.entity_id
_entity_poly.type
_entity_poly.pdbx_seq_one_letter_code
_entity_poly.pdbx_strand_id
1 'polypeptide(L)'
;DQIITAAGKDYFVIFTYGTPKGSISISETAPNGWNAIPIGKVGKDSSNLVHYASGGYRFSDGVKKLHERAATLRFIELAHGCTIAHSGDDNFTMAQGVIYGGINRVPQSPYDSASTTFTAVYQDDDTGWREGTLVGSDIAFVDNDGGNDSITQDAALFVTTGYVVGDKLTVSGSVVSEGVNNGTYTILAVSAGTIEVATGSFTGELAGNEITLRAGKNKIDYEHYDNGTGTLGTITSKQYGCHWVYKHIGDGHVYVLYGRGSYKLVAAELAPEPTKPDHLSDFGCLIGCIIAPQDGDGFTSIQMVTDTFFVGTNVSNHAELGNLDYASAAHTGFQAAITGTDTHVMFFDGANTPAGEAGMTYNKTTDALSTTTLLPPPFPS
;
A
#
# COMPACT_ATOMS: atom_id res chain seq x y z
N ASP A 1 -4.92 59.23 14.50
CA ASP A 1 -3.71 58.90 13.71
C ASP A 1 -2.60 58.40 14.60
N GLN A 2 -1.97 57.28 14.21
CA GLN A 2 -0.81 56.70 14.90
C GLN A 2 0.46 57.12 14.13
N ILE A 3 1.49 57.59 14.83
CA ILE A 3 2.72 58.12 14.21
C ILE A 3 3.84 57.08 14.33
N ILE A 4 4.41 56.68 13.19
CA ILE A 4 5.62 55.85 13.13
C ILE A 4 6.83 56.76 13.36
N THR A 5 7.43 56.68 14.54
CA THR A 5 8.41 57.67 15.02
C THR A 5 9.86 57.39 14.62
N ALA A 6 10.22 56.14 14.30
CA ALA A 6 11.59 55.77 13.94
C ALA A 6 11.66 55.04 12.58
N ALA A 7 12.66 55.41 11.77
CA ALA A 7 13.02 54.67 10.57
C ALA A 7 13.83 53.40 10.93
N GLY A 8 13.65 52.32 10.16
CA GLY A 8 14.35 51.06 10.35
C GLY A 8 13.81 50.18 11.49
N LYS A 9 12.63 50.49 12.02
CA LYS A 9 11.94 49.69 13.04
C LYS A 9 10.61 49.15 12.52
N ASP A 10 10.30 47.92 12.94
CA ASP A 10 9.02 47.26 12.67
C ASP A 10 8.07 47.43 13.86
N TYR A 11 6.83 47.78 13.56
CA TYR A 11 5.75 47.91 14.53
C TYR A 11 4.65 46.90 14.24
N PHE A 12 4.11 46.26 15.27
CA PHE A 12 2.88 45.50 15.19
C PHE A 12 1.69 46.46 15.12
N VAL A 13 0.83 46.28 14.13
CA VAL A 13 -0.49 46.91 14.10
C VAL A 13 -1.42 46.05 14.95
N ILE A 14 -1.92 46.60 16.04
CA ILE A 14 -2.67 45.88 17.06
C ILE A 14 -4.12 46.33 17.03
N PHE A 15 -5.04 45.36 16.95
CA PHE A 15 -6.45 45.60 17.22
C PHE A 15 -6.76 45.17 18.65
N THR A 16 -7.25 46.10 19.47
CA THR A 16 -7.66 45.84 20.86
C THR A 16 -9.18 45.82 20.93
N TYR A 17 -9.74 44.69 21.35
CA TYR A 17 -11.16 44.51 21.62
C TYR A 17 -11.41 44.41 23.13
N GLY A 18 -12.56 44.91 23.60
CA GLY A 18 -12.86 45.01 25.03
C GLY A 18 -12.85 46.45 25.53
N THR A 19 -12.07 46.78 26.56
CA THR A 19 -11.98 48.14 27.11
C THR A 19 -10.54 48.65 27.01
N PRO A 20 -10.25 49.73 26.25
CA PRO A 20 -11.19 50.51 25.43
C PRO A 20 -11.61 49.74 24.17
N LYS A 21 -12.87 49.93 23.76
CA LYS A 21 -13.52 49.14 22.71
C LYS A 21 -13.08 49.58 21.32
N GLY A 22 -12.44 48.67 20.59
CA GLY A 22 -12.21 48.80 19.15
C GLY A 22 -11.18 49.86 18.78
N SER A 23 -9.98 49.77 19.37
CA SER A 23 -8.88 50.67 19.05
C SER A 23 -7.81 49.99 18.19
N ILE A 24 -7.21 50.75 17.28
CA ILE A 24 -6.03 50.35 16.52
C ILE A 24 -4.83 51.14 17.03
N SER A 25 -3.77 50.44 17.43
CA SER A 25 -2.52 51.02 17.90
C SER A 25 -1.32 50.37 17.22
N ILE A 26 -0.15 51.00 17.35
CA ILE A 26 1.13 50.42 16.93
C ILE A 26 2.03 50.20 18.14
N SER A 27 2.80 49.12 18.14
CA SER A 27 3.76 48.80 19.21
C SER A 27 5.00 48.10 18.65
N GLU A 28 6.17 48.38 19.22
CA GLU A 28 7.41 47.62 18.91
C GLU A 28 7.39 46.23 19.57
N THR A 29 6.54 46.02 20.58
CA THR A 29 6.38 44.74 21.28
C THR A 29 5.15 44.00 20.79
N ALA A 30 5.26 42.67 20.74
CA ALA A 30 4.13 41.81 20.40
C ALA A 30 3.00 41.96 21.43
N PRO A 31 1.73 41.97 21.01
CA PRO A 31 0.59 42.07 21.92
C PRO A 31 0.36 40.76 22.69
N ASN A 32 -0.48 40.81 23.73
CA ASN A 32 -0.75 39.67 24.62
C ASN A 32 -1.54 38.51 23.98
N GLY A 33 -2.12 38.70 22.78
CA GLY A 33 -2.87 37.69 22.06
C GLY A 33 -4.25 37.36 22.62
N TRP A 34 -4.69 38.00 23.72
CA TRP A 34 -5.95 37.70 24.39
C TRP A 34 -7.03 38.78 24.21
N ASN A 35 -6.69 40.05 24.41
CA ASN A 35 -7.59 41.19 24.14
C ASN A 35 -6.96 42.21 23.18
N ALA A 36 -5.69 42.01 22.83
CA ALA A 36 -4.93 42.74 21.84
C ALA A 36 -4.33 41.72 20.86
N ILE A 37 -4.71 41.80 19.59
CA ILE A 37 -4.26 40.86 18.55
C ILE A 37 -3.50 41.61 17.45
N PRO A 38 -2.42 41.05 16.90
CA PRO A 38 -1.71 41.68 15.79
C PRO A 38 -2.50 41.40 14.50
N ILE A 39 -2.81 42.47 13.77
CA ILE A 39 -3.52 42.42 12.48
C ILE A 39 -2.61 42.72 11.28
N GLY A 40 -1.36 43.10 11.54
CA GLY A 40 -0.34 43.32 10.53
C GLY A 40 0.94 43.88 11.13
N LYS A 41 1.90 44.19 10.26
CA LYS A 41 3.10 44.94 10.62
C LYS A 41 3.25 46.16 9.73
N VAL A 42 3.78 47.23 10.29
CA VAL A 42 4.11 48.44 9.55
C VAL A 42 5.51 48.89 9.94
N GLY A 43 6.29 49.36 8.97
CA GLY A 43 7.62 49.91 9.19
C GLY A 43 7.85 51.10 8.27
N LYS A 44 8.80 51.95 8.63
CA LYS A 44 9.20 53.09 7.82
C LYS A 44 10.68 52.96 7.49
N ASP A 45 11.03 53.09 6.21
CA ASP A 45 12.43 53.04 5.81
C ASP A 45 13.15 54.39 6.01
N SER A 46 14.46 54.41 5.76
CA SER A 46 15.29 55.62 5.85
C SER A 46 14.92 56.70 4.83
N SER A 47 14.12 56.37 3.80
CA SER A 47 13.62 57.28 2.77
C SER A 47 12.20 57.80 3.07
N ASN A 48 11.71 57.54 4.28
CA ASN A 48 10.36 57.86 4.74
C ASN A 48 9.21 57.14 4.00
N LEU A 49 9.50 56.06 3.26
CA LEU A 49 8.44 55.23 2.68
C LEU A 49 7.90 54.28 3.74
N VAL A 50 6.57 54.18 3.80
CA VAL A 50 5.87 53.30 4.72
C VAL A 50 5.63 51.96 4.03
N HIS A 51 6.15 50.90 4.64
CA HIS A 51 5.96 49.52 4.20
C HIS A 51 4.93 48.87 5.12
N TYR A 52 3.92 48.23 4.54
CA TYR A 52 2.93 47.47 5.29
C TYR A 52 2.94 46.02 4.85
N ALA A 53 2.97 45.12 5.84
CA ALA A 53 2.77 43.70 5.63
C ALA A 53 1.40 43.32 6.19
N SER A 54 0.49 42.91 5.31
CA SER A 54 -0.78 42.32 5.72
C SER A 54 -0.48 40.96 6.34
N GLY A 55 -0.58 40.87 7.65
CA GLY A 55 -0.12 39.72 8.44
C GLY A 55 -0.89 39.63 9.74
N GLY A 56 -2.22 39.49 9.65
CA GLY A 56 -3.08 39.20 10.78
C GLY A 56 -3.38 37.71 10.88
N TYR A 57 -3.57 37.21 12.10
CA TYR A 57 -4.12 35.88 12.33
C TYR A 57 -5.61 35.88 11.96
N ARG A 58 -5.95 35.51 10.73
CA ARG A 58 -7.30 34.98 10.47
C ARG A 58 -7.32 33.58 11.05
N PHE A 59 -7.90 33.42 12.24
CA PHE A 59 -8.03 32.12 12.91
C PHE A 59 -8.67 31.07 11.98
N SER A 60 -9.61 31.49 11.14
CA SER A 60 -10.20 30.69 10.07
C SER A 60 -9.21 30.26 8.97
N ASP A 61 -8.23 31.10 8.63
CA ASP A 61 -7.26 30.81 7.57
C ASP A 61 -6.19 29.83 8.04
N GLY A 62 -5.86 29.81 9.33
CA GLY A 62 -4.88 28.86 9.88
C GLY A 62 -5.37 27.42 9.81
N VAL A 63 -6.59 27.17 10.30
CA VAL A 63 -7.23 25.85 10.23
C VAL A 63 -7.50 25.44 8.79
N LYS A 64 -7.98 26.38 7.95
CA LYS A 64 -8.20 26.13 6.52
C LYS A 64 -6.91 25.74 5.80
N LYS A 65 -5.83 26.53 5.93
CA LYS A 65 -4.54 26.23 5.27
C LYS A 65 -3.92 24.94 5.77
N LEU A 66 -4.07 24.62 7.06
CA LEU A 66 -3.61 23.35 7.61
C LEU A 66 -4.40 22.19 7.01
N HIS A 67 -5.73 22.31 6.95
CA HIS A 67 -6.59 21.30 6.34
C HIS A 67 -6.31 21.13 4.85
N GLU A 68 -6.22 22.23 4.08
CA GLU A 68 -5.88 22.22 2.66
C GLU A 68 -4.52 21.56 2.39
N ARG A 69 -3.50 21.89 3.20
CA ARG A 69 -2.18 21.26 3.08
C ARG A 69 -2.24 19.77 3.42
N ALA A 70 -2.94 19.38 4.49
CA ALA A 70 -3.11 17.98 4.87
C ALA A 70 -3.84 17.20 3.76
N ALA A 71 -4.96 17.74 3.28
CA ALA A 71 -5.75 17.18 2.18
C ALA A 71 -4.94 17.05 0.88
N THR A 72 -4.06 18.00 0.57
CA THR A 72 -3.22 17.95 -0.64
C THR A 72 -2.11 16.91 -0.54
N LEU A 73 -1.51 16.73 0.65
CA LEU A 73 -0.38 15.81 0.82
C LEU A 73 -0.83 14.36 1.02
N ARG A 74 -1.88 14.16 1.80
CA ARG A 74 -2.44 12.85 2.17
C ARG A 74 -3.93 12.99 2.44
N PHE A 75 -4.72 12.91 1.37
CA PHE A 75 -6.17 13.14 1.46
C PHE A 75 -6.84 12.11 2.38
N ILE A 76 -6.52 10.82 2.20
CA ILE A 76 -7.03 9.71 3.00
C ILE A 76 -5.84 8.88 3.49
N GLU A 77 -5.75 8.67 4.80
CA GLU A 77 -4.68 7.87 5.41
C GLU A 77 -5.23 7.02 6.57
N LEU A 78 -4.88 5.74 6.58
CA LEU A 78 -5.11 4.85 7.71
C LEU A 78 -4.15 5.22 8.84
N ALA A 79 -4.66 5.69 9.98
CA ALA A 79 -3.80 6.01 11.12
C ALA A 79 -3.44 4.76 11.93
N HIS A 80 -4.42 3.93 12.25
CA HIS A 80 -4.22 2.66 12.95
C HIS A 80 -5.51 1.82 12.94
N GLY A 81 -5.37 0.54 13.32
CA GLY A 81 -6.48 -0.40 13.39
C GLY A 81 -6.87 -0.91 12.01
N CYS A 82 -8.15 -1.27 11.84
CA CYS A 82 -8.63 -1.95 10.64
C CYS A 82 -7.82 -3.22 10.29
N THR A 83 -7.16 -3.82 11.28
CA THR A 83 -6.33 -5.01 11.11
C THR A 83 -7.16 -6.13 10.49
N ILE A 84 -6.71 -6.60 9.33
CA ILE A 84 -7.34 -7.69 8.60
C ILE A 84 -6.90 -9.02 9.23
N ALA A 85 -7.85 -9.94 9.42
CA ALA A 85 -7.57 -11.30 9.84
C ALA A 85 -8.45 -12.30 9.08
N HIS A 86 -7.89 -13.48 8.79
CA HIS A 86 -8.67 -14.60 8.27
C HIS A 86 -9.71 -15.06 9.29
N SER A 87 -10.87 -15.49 8.81
CA SER A 87 -11.96 -15.99 9.63
C SER A 87 -12.81 -17.03 8.89
N GLY A 88 -13.28 -18.05 9.59
CA GLY A 88 -14.29 -18.98 9.05
C GLY A 88 -13.86 -19.66 7.75
N ASP A 89 -14.82 -19.75 6.82
CA ASP A 89 -14.64 -20.36 5.49
C ASP A 89 -14.25 -19.27 4.49
N ASP A 90 -12.99 -18.81 4.57
CA ASP A 90 -12.40 -17.84 3.65
C ASP A 90 -12.95 -16.41 3.74
N ASN A 91 -13.60 -16.13 4.87
CA ASN A 91 -14.04 -14.81 5.22
C ASN A 91 -12.85 -14.03 5.82
N PHE A 92 -13.03 -12.72 5.96
CA PHE A 92 -12.09 -11.89 6.70
C PHE A 92 -12.81 -10.95 7.64
N THR A 93 -12.13 -10.64 8.74
CA THR A 93 -12.55 -9.62 9.69
C THR A 93 -11.63 -8.42 9.61
N MET A 94 -12.15 -7.24 9.93
CA MET A 94 -11.35 -6.06 10.22
C MET A 94 -11.68 -5.55 11.62
N ALA A 95 -10.64 -5.30 12.41
CA ALA A 95 -10.80 -4.63 13.69
C ALA A 95 -11.33 -3.19 13.54
N GLN A 96 -11.76 -2.59 14.64
CA GLN A 96 -12.00 -1.14 14.67
C GLN A 96 -10.73 -0.38 14.29
N GLY A 97 -10.90 0.79 13.67
CA GLY A 97 -9.78 1.60 13.24
C GLY A 97 -10.13 3.08 13.09
N VAL A 98 -9.14 3.85 12.64
CA VAL A 98 -9.28 5.28 12.44
C VAL A 98 -8.63 5.65 11.12
N ILE A 99 -9.40 6.31 10.26
CA ILE A 99 -8.93 6.89 9.02
C ILE A 99 -8.99 8.42 9.16
N TYR A 100 -8.00 9.13 8.63
CA TYR A 100 -8.03 10.57 8.52
C TYR A 100 -8.36 11.01 7.10
N GLY A 101 -9.33 11.90 6.96
CA GLY A 101 -9.60 12.69 5.77
C GLY A 101 -9.03 14.10 5.96
N GLY A 102 -7.79 14.35 5.53
CA GLY A 102 -7.02 15.53 5.93
C GLY A 102 -6.80 15.57 7.46
N ILE A 103 -7.39 16.55 8.16
CA ILE A 103 -7.33 16.60 9.65
C ILE A 103 -8.57 16.00 10.32
N ASN A 104 -9.56 15.57 9.54
CA ASN A 104 -10.81 15.05 10.07
C ASN A 104 -10.63 13.58 10.44
N ARG A 105 -10.83 13.27 11.72
CA ARG A 105 -10.76 11.91 12.24
C ARG A 105 -12.07 11.17 11.98
N VAL A 106 -12.01 10.05 11.27
CA VAL A 106 -13.17 9.22 10.97
C VAL A 106 -13.00 7.84 11.61
N PRO A 107 -13.73 7.53 12.70
CA PRO A 107 -13.68 6.20 13.31
C PRO A 107 -14.34 5.18 12.39
N GLN A 108 -13.76 3.98 12.33
CA GLN A 108 -14.25 2.87 11.53
C GLN A 108 -14.75 1.74 12.43
N SER A 109 -16.00 1.32 12.19
CA SER A 109 -16.61 0.16 12.82
C SER A 109 -15.88 -1.13 12.45
N PRO A 110 -15.94 -2.19 13.28
CA PRO A 110 -15.41 -3.48 12.89
C PRO A 110 -16.19 -4.02 11.68
N TYR A 111 -15.57 -4.92 10.94
CA TYR A 111 -16.17 -5.56 9.77
C TYR A 111 -15.94 -7.07 9.86
N ASP A 112 -16.91 -7.83 9.37
CA ASP A 112 -16.85 -9.29 9.31
C ASP A 112 -17.57 -9.76 8.05
N SER A 113 -16.80 -10.27 7.08
CA SER A 113 -17.36 -10.75 5.82
C SER A 113 -18.10 -12.08 5.97
N ALA A 114 -18.10 -12.75 7.13
CA ALA A 114 -18.95 -13.91 7.35
C ALA A 114 -20.43 -13.51 7.54
N SER A 115 -20.65 -12.35 8.17
CA SER A 115 -21.98 -11.80 8.47
C SER A 115 -22.41 -10.66 7.53
N THR A 116 -21.47 -10.09 6.77
CA THR A 116 -21.71 -9.01 5.81
C THR A 116 -21.05 -9.31 4.46
N THR A 117 -21.26 -8.45 3.47
CA THR A 117 -20.66 -8.61 2.13
C THR A 117 -19.71 -7.46 1.82
N PHE A 118 -18.78 -7.71 0.89
CA PHE A 118 -17.93 -6.70 0.26
C PHE A 118 -18.19 -6.70 -1.25
N THR A 119 -17.81 -5.60 -1.90
CA THR A 119 -17.87 -5.49 -3.36
C THR A 119 -16.54 -5.93 -3.98
N ALA A 120 -16.59 -6.97 -4.81
CA ALA A 120 -15.47 -7.37 -5.65
C ALA A 120 -15.30 -6.37 -6.81
N VAL A 121 -14.07 -5.91 -7.04
CA VAL A 121 -13.74 -4.93 -8.08
C VAL A 121 -12.67 -5.50 -9.00
N TYR A 122 -12.91 -5.51 -10.30
CA TYR A 122 -11.92 -5.88 -11.32
C TYR A 122 -12.15 -5.08 -12.61
N GLN A 123 -11.14 -4.99 -13.45
CA GLN A 123 -11.21 -4.17 -14.64
C GLN A 123 -12.17 -4.77 -15.68
N ASP A 124 -13.10 -3.94 -16.16
CA ASP A 124 -13.94 -4.24 -17.32
C ASP A 124 -13.26 -3.72 -18.57
N ASP A 125 -12.36 -4.53 -19.13
CA ASP A 125 -11.62 -4.20 -20.34
C ASP A 125 -11.10 -2.73 -20.39
N ASP A 126 -11.09 -2.10 -21.56
CA ASP A 126 -10.70 -0.69 -21.69
C ASP A 126 -11.83 0.30 -21.35
N THR A 127 -13.02 -0.18 -20.97
CA THR A 127 -14.23 0.65 -20.85
C THR A 127 -14.72 0.92 -19.42
N GLY A 128 -14.21 0.22 -18.40
CA GLY A 128 -14.58 0.54 -17.01
C GLY A 128 -14.17 -0.45 -15.93
N TRP A 129 -15.03 -0.57 -14.92
CA TRP A 129 -14.84 -1.40 -13.73
C TRP A 129 -16.08 -2.25 -13.47
N ARG A 130 -15.87 -3.55 -13.17
CA ARG A 130 -16.95 -4.44 -12.74
C ARG A 130 -17.06 -4.44 -11.22
N GLU A 131 -18.24 -4.08 -10.72
CA GLU A 131 -18.57 -3.98 -9.28
C GLU A 131 -19.89 -4.69 -8.93
N GLY A 132 -20.40 -5.53 -9.82
CA GLY A 132 -21.58 -6.36 -9.58
C GLY A 132 -22.88 -5.57 -9.36
N THR A 133 -22.96 -4.31 -9.78
CA THR A 133 -24.17 -3.49 -9.65
C THR A 133 -24.86 -3.35 -11.01
N LEU A 134 -26.14 -3.70 -11.06
CA LEU A 134 -27.01 -3.53 -12.22
C LEU A 134 -28.25 -2.75 -11.79
N VAL A 135 -28.57 -1.69 -12.53
CA VAL A 135 -29.82 -0.93 -12.36
C VAL A 135 -30.57 -1.00 -13.68
N GLY A 136 -31.82 -1.45 -13.65
CA GLY A 136 -32.61 -1.63 -14.85
C GLY A 136 -34.11 -1.70 -14.58
N SER A 137 -34.90 -1.21 -15.53
CA SER A 137 -36.35 -1.36 -15.53
C SER A 137 -36.82 -2.60 -16.28
N ASP A 138 -35.92 -3.33 -16.93
CA ASP A 138 -36.15 -4.53 -17.73
C ASP A 138 -35.97 -5.83 -16.94
N ILE A 139 -36.03 -5.74 -15.61
CA ILE A 139 -35.81 -6.84 -14.68
C ILE A 139 -37.16 -7.36 -14.18
N ALA A 140 -37.40 -8.66 -14.32
CA ALA A 140 -38.58 -9.35 -13.83
C ALA A 140 -38.23 -10.46 -12.84
N PHE A 141 -39.10 -10.69 -11.86
CA PHE A 141 -39.00 -11.80 -10.89
C PHE A 141 -40.04 -12.86 -11.22
N VAL A 142 -39.62 -14.11 -11.25
CA VAL A 142 -40.44 -15.27 -11.59
C VAL A 142 -40.43 -16.24 -10.43
N ASP A 143 -41.60 -16.43 -9.82
CA ASP A 143 -41.88 -17.53 -8.90
C ASP A 143 -42.13 -18.79 -9.73
N ASN A 144 -41.31 -19.82 -9.51
CA ASN A 144 -41.35 -21.06 -10.31
C ASN A 144 -42.11 -22.19 -9.59
N ASP A 145 -43.00 -21.86 -8.64
CA ASP A 145 -44.00 -22.76 -8.05
C ASP A 145 -43.42 -24.15 -7.64
N GLY A 146 -42.32 -24.13 -6.89
CA GLY A 146 -41.62 -25.31 -6.36
C GLY A 146 -40.29 -25.64 -7.05
N GLY A 147 -39.96 -24.95 -8.14
CA GLY A 147 -38.59 -24.85 -8.68
C GLY A 147 -37.79 -23.72 -8.02
N ASN A 148 -36.52 -23.59 -8.37
CA ASN A 148 -35.73 -22.39 -8.04
C ASN A 148 -36.41 -21.16 -8.62
N ASP A 149 -36.54 -20.09 -7.84
CA ASP A 149 -37.09 -18.84 -8.36
C ASP A 149 -36.04 -18.13 -9.20
N SER A 150 -36.47 -17.25 -10.11
CA SER A 150 -35.54 -16.62 -11.04
C SER A 150 -35.77 -15.13 -11.22
N ILE A 151 -34.67 -14.44 -11.50
CA ILE A 151 -34.67 -13.08 -12.02
C ILE A 151 -34.33 -13.16 -13.50
N THR A 152 -35.11 -12.51 -14.33
CA THR A 152 -34.87 -12.41 -15.77
C THR A 152 -34.59 -10.96 -16.17
N GLN A 153 -33.73 -10.78 -17.17
CA GLN A 153 -33.44 -9.47 -17.74
C GLN A 153 -33.40 -9.54 -19.27
N ASP A 154 -34.12 -8.65 -19.94
CA ASP A 154 -34.18 -8.59 -21.40
C ASP A 154 -32.82 -8.23 -22.02
N ALA A 155 -32.07 -7.29 -21.45
CA ALA A 155 -30.75 -6.91 -21.93
C ALA A 155 -29.68 -8.01 -21.75
N ALA A 156 -29.97 -9.03 -20.94
CA ALA A 156 -29.10 -10.18 -20.68
C ALA A 156 -27.66 -9.80 -20.23
N LEU A 157 -27.56 -8.90 -19.25
CA LEU A 157 -26.29 -8.36 -18.78
C LEU A 157 -25.75 -9.02 -17.51
N PHE A 158 -26.35 -10.10 -16.99
CA PHE A 158 -25.93 -10.61 -15.67
C PHE A 158 -24.48 -11.12 -15.67
N VAL A 159 -24.10 -11.97 -16.64
CA VAL A 159 -22.73 -12.49 -16.71
C VAL A 159 -21.73 -11.36 -16.98
N THR A 160 -22.07 -10.43 -17.88
CA THR A 160 -21.21 -9.28 -18.16
C THR A 160 -21.13 -8.35 -16.96
N THR A 161 -22.17 -8.17 -16.16
CA THR A 161 -22.09 -7.34 -14.94
C THR A 161 -21.24 -8.00 -13.84
N GLY A 162 -20.92 -9.29 -13.99
CA GLY A 162 -20.00 -10.01 -13.11
C GLY A 162 -20.69 -10.82 -12.01
N TYR A 163 -21.99 -11.10 -12.14
CA TYR A 163 -22.68 -12.01 -11.22
C TYR A 163 -22.16 -13.44 -11.43
N VAL A 164 -21.76 -14.11 -10.34
CA VAL A 164 -21.35 -15.52 -10.37
C VAL A 164 -22.10 -16.34 -9.32
N VAL A 165 -22.11 -17.66 -9.51
CA VAL A 165 -22.74 -18.60 -8.57
C VAL A 165 -22.07 -18.51 -7.20
N GLY A 166 -22.87 -18.56 -6.14
CA GLY A 166 -22.43 -18.45 -4.75
C GLY A 166 -22.47 -17.03 -4.18
N ASP A 167 -22.56 -16.00 -5.04
CA ASP A 167 -22.62 -14.61 -4.60
C ASP A 167 -23.90 -14.29 -3.83
N LYS A 168 -23.82 -13.29 -2.97
CA LYS A 168 -24.97 -12.71 -2.30
C LYS A 168 -25.55 -11.63 -3.19
N LEU A 169 -26.76 -11.84 -3.69
CA LEU A 169 -27.49 -10.88 -4.49
C LEU A 169 -28.40 -10.05 -3.59
N THR A 170 -28.11 -8.76 -3.45
CA THR A 170 -29.03 -7.82 -2.81
C THR A 170 -29.94 -7.20 -3.87
N VAL A 171 -31.25 -7.35 -3.66
CA VAL A 171 -32.32 -6.80 -4.49
C VAL A 171 -32.95 -5.61 -3.77
N SER A 172 -33.14 -4.52 -4.49
CA SER A 172 -33.85 -3.33 -4.01
C SER A 172 -34.65 -2.68 -5.15
N GLY A 173 -35.73 -1.97 -4.81
CA GLY A 173 -36.60 -1.30 -5.78
C GLY A 173 -37.82 -2.10 -6.23
N SER A 174 -37.97 -3.36 -5.80
CA SER A 174 -39.21 -4.12 -6.00
C SER A 174 -40.35 -3.42 -5.27
N VAL A 175 -41.52 -3.36 -5.92
CA VAL A 175 -42.74 -2.72 -5.39
C VAL A 175 -43.90 -3.70 -5.24
N VAL A 176 -43.75 -4.95 -5.68
CA VAL A 176 -44.78 -5.99 -5.48
C VAL A 176 -45.00 -6.22 -3.99
N SER A 177 -46.27 -6.13 -3.58
CA SER A 177 -46.75 -6.39 -2.21
C SER A 177 -45.93 -5.70 -1.10
N GLU A 178 -45.55 -4.44 -1.31
CA GLU A 178 -44.67 -3.66 -0.41
C GLU A 178 -43.18 -4.07 -0.44
N GLY A 179 -42.70 -4.58 -1.58
CA GLY A 179 -41.28 -4.86 -1.78
C GLY A 179 -40.83 -6.18 -1.19
N VAL A 180 -41.68 -7.21 -1.28
CA VAL A 180 -41.41 -8.57 -0.76
C VAL A 180 -40.16 -9.19 -1.38
N ASN A 181 -39.84 -8.85 -2.63
CA ASN A 181 -38.65 -9.36 -3.32
C ASN A 181 -37.38 -8.59 -2.93
N ASN A 182 -37.46 -7.53 -2.12
CA ASN A 182 -36.29 -6.82 -1.63
C ASN A 182 -35.64 -7.63 -0.51
N GLY A 183 -34.34 -7.87 -0.63
CA GLY A 183 -33.62 -8.73 0.31
C GLY A 183 -32.28 -9.17 -0.22
N THR A 184 -31.63 -10.06 0.50
CA THR A 184 -30.37 -10.67 0.10
C THR A 184 -30.55 -12.16 -0.12
N TYR A 185 -30.20 -12.62 -1.31
CA TYR A 185 -30.38 -13.98 -1.79
C TYR A 185 -29.03 -14.59 -2.18
N THR A 186 -28.94 -15.91 -2.29
CA THR A 186 -27.73 -16.57 -2.80
C THR A 186 -27.96 -16.97 -4.25
N ILE A 187 -27.04 -16.60 -5.14
CA ILE A 187 -27.09 -17.00 -6.55
C ILE A 187 -26.78 -18.49 -6.64
N LEU A 188 -27.73 -19.29 -7.13
CA LEU A 188 -27.59 -20.73 -7.33
C LEU A 188 -27.17 -21.08 -8.75
N ALA A 189 -27.64 -20.30 -9.73
CA ALA A 189 -27.23 -20.40 -11.12
C ALA A 189 -27.25 -19.01 -11.76
N VAL A 190 -26.38 -18.79 -12.74
CA VAL A 190 -26.34 -17.55 -13.52
C VAL A 190 -26.11 -17.86 -15.00
N SER A 191 -26.85 -17.16 -15.83
CA SER A 191 -26.67 -17.06 -17.28
C SER A 191 -26.83 -15.61 -17.68
N ALA A 192 -26.55 -15.25 -18.93
CA ALA A 192 -26.61 -13.86 -19.39
C ALA A 192 -27.95 -13.18 -19.03
N GLY A 193 -29.08 -13.87 -19.26
CA GLY A 193 -30.43 -13.34 -19.05
C GLY A 193 -31.17 -13.84 -17.81
N THR A 194 -30.61 -14.79 -17.05
CA THR A 194 -31.31 -15.39 -15.91
C THR A 194 -30.38 -15.62 -14.72
N ILE A 195 -30.81 -15.21 -13.54
CA ILE A 195 -30.25 -15.61 -12.24
C ILE A 195 -31.27 -16.50 -11.53
N GLU A 196 -30.84 -17.63 -10.97
CA GLU A 196 -31.68 -18.47 -10.12
C GLU A 196 -31.29 -18.34 -8.64
N VAL A 197 -32.30 -18.34 -7.77
CA VAL A 197 -32.17 -18.34 -6.32
C VAL A 197 -33.00 -19.49 -5.73
N ALA A 198 -32.93 -19.69 -4.41
CA ALA A 198 -33.68 -20.76 -3.75
C ALA A 198 -35.20 -20.62 -3.98
N THR A 199 -35.90 -21.75 -4.07
CA THR A 199 -37.36 -21.79 -4.18
C THR A 199 -38.06 -21.02 -3.05
N GLY A 200 -39.12 -20.28 -3.36
CA GLY A 200 -39.90 -19.49 -2.40
C GLY A 200 -39.20 -18.22 -1.92
N SER A 201 -38.19 -17.74 -2.65
CA SER A 201 -37.51 -16.47 -2.43
C SER A 201 -38.27 -15.27 -3.00
N PHE A 202 -39.01 -15.46 -4.10
CA PHE A 202 -39.68 -14.39 -4.83
C PHE A 202 -41.18 -14.61 -4.99
N THR A 203 -41.89 -13.50 -5.07
CA THR A 203 -43.23 -13.43 -5.66
C THR A 203 -43.09 -12.92 -7.10
N GLY A 204 -43.88 -13.48 -8.02
CA GLY A 204 -43.87 -13.04 -9.42
C GLY A 204 -44.08 -11.52 -9.56
N GLU A 205 -43.21 -10.86 -10.32
CA GLU A 205 -43.24 -9.42 -10.61
C GLU A 205 -42.74 -9.20 -12.05
N LEU A 206 -43.56 -8.54 -12.88
CA LEU A 206 -43.19 -8.21 -14.25
C LEU A 206 -42.19 -7.04 -14.28
N ALA A 207 -41.38 -7.00 -15.35
CA ALA A 207 -40.51 -5.85 -15.62
C ALA A 207 -41.31 -4.55 -15.77
N GLY A 208 -40.68 -3.43 -15.42
CA GLY A 208 -41.25 -2.08 -15.57
C GLY A 208 -40.85 -1.12 -14.47
N ASN A 209 -40.51 -1.62 -13.28
CA ASN A 209 -39.98 -0.81 -12.18
C ASN A 209 -38.46 -0.78 -12.21
N GLU A 210 -37.85 0.33 -11.79
CA GLU A 210 -36.40 0.42 -11.67
C GLU A 210 -35.93 -0.45 -10.49
N ILE A 211 -35.27 -1.57 -10.81
CA ILE A 211 -34.69 -2.50 -9.85
C ILE A 211 -33.19 -2.26 -9.79
N THR A 212 -32.64 -2.24 -8.57
CA THR A 212 -31.20 -2.26 -8.33
C THR A 212 -30.79 -3.61 -7.76
N LEU A 213 -29.93 -4.31 -8.49
CA LEU A 213 -29.31 -5.56 -8.11
C LEU A 213 -27.84 -5.30 -7.76
N ARG A 214 -27.37 -5.82 -6.62
CA ARG A 214 -25.98 -5.70 -6.20
C ARG A 214 -25.41 -7.07 -5.82
N ALA A 215 -24.31 -7.46 -6.44
CA ALA A 215 -23.54 -8.63 -6.08
C ALA A 215 -22.58 -8.25 -4.93
N GLY A 216 -22.78 -8.92 -3.80
CA GLY A 216 -21.88 -8.93 -2.67
C GLY A 216 -21.15 -10.27 -2.60
N LYS A 217 -19.85 -10.21 -2.37
CA LYS A 217 -19.04 -11.37 -1.99
C LYS A 217 -18.93 -11.41 -0.48
N ASN A 218 -18.88 -12.60 0.09
CA ASN A 218 -18.62 -12.77 1.52
C ASN A 218 -17.32 -13.56 1.76
N LYS A 219 -16.79 -14.23 0.73
CA LYS A 219 -15.54 -15.00 0.74
C LYS A 219 -14.53 -14.43 -0.25
N ILE A 220 -13.25 -14.50 0.09
CA ILE A 220 -12.16 -14.20 -0.85
C ILE A 220 -12.11 -15.28 -1.94
N ASP A 221 -11.88 -14.85 -3.18
CA ASP A 221 -11.75 -15.74 -4.33
C ASP A 221 -10.30 -16.25 -4.44
N TYR A 222 -10.09 -17.56 -4.34
CA TYR A 222 -8.77 -18.18 -4.49
C TYR A 222 -8.48 -18.67 -5.89
N GLU A 223 -9.50 -18.76 -6.73
CA GLU A 223 -9.40 -19.38 -8.04
C GLU A 223 -9.03 -18.36 -9.11
N HIS A 224 -9.22 -17.06 -8.84
CA HIS A 224 -9.15 -16.05 -9.87
C HIS A 224 -8.33 -14.79 -9.55
N TYR A 225 -7.82 -14.18 -10.63
CA TYR A 225 -7.19 -12.86 -10.65
C TYR A 225 -7.75 -12.02 -11.81
N ASP A 226 -7.55 -10.70 -11.76
CA ASP A 226 -7.95 -9.81 -12.84
C ASP A 226 -6.91 -9.82 -13.97
N ASN A 227 -7.28 -10.35 -15.13
CA ASN A 227 -6.39 -10.39 -16.29
C ASN A 227 -6.46 -9.13 -17.18
N GLY A 228 -7.32 -8.15 -16.84
CA GLY A 228 -7.50 -6.91 -17.58
C GLY A 228 -8.34 -7.01 -18.85
N THR A 229 -9.01 -8.13 -19.09
CA THR A 229 -9.79 -8.36 -20.32
C THR A 229 -11.31 -8.27 -20.09
N GLY A 230 -11.74 -7.83 -18.90
CA GLY A 230 -13.15 -7.88 -18.51
C GLY A 230 -13.65 -9.27 -18.09
N THR A 231 -12.78 -10.27 -18.08
CA THR A 231 -13.02 -11.60 -17.52
C THR A 231 -11.96 -11.93 -16.49
N LEU A 232 -12.29 -12.77 -15.51
CA LEU A 232 -11.32 -13.21 -14.51
C LEU A 232 -10.45 -14.35 -15.06
N GLY A 233 -9.13 -14.24 -14.86
CA GLY A 233 -8.18 -15.30 -15.20
C GLY A 233 -8.04 -16.30 -14.06
N THR A 234 -7.75 -17.56 -14.36
CA THR A 234 -7.55 -18.61 -13.34
C THR A 234 -6.15 -18.56 -12.75
N ILE A 235 -6.06 -18.61 -11.42
CA ILE A 235 -4.81 -18.74 -10.68
C ILE A 235 -4.22 -20.14 -10.93
N THR A 236 -2.94 -20.20 -11.28
CA THR A 236 -2.27 -21.48 -11.55
C THR A 236 -2.12 -22.28 -10.25
N SER A 237 -2.18 -23.61 -10.35
CA SER A 237 -1.98 -24.48 -9.17
C SER A 237 -0.68 -24.15 -8.43
N LYS A 238 -0.76 -24.09 -7.09
CA LYS A 238 0.35 -23.71 -6.18
C LYS A 238 0.88 -22.28 -6.38
N GLN A 239 0.02 -21.39 -6.85
CA GLN A 239 0.28 -19.96 -6.91
C GLN A 239 -0.73 -19.21 -6.03
N TYR A 240 -0.54 -17.90 -5.95
CA TYR A 240 -1.26 -17.02 -5.06
C TYR A 240 -1.92 -15.89 -5.84
N GLY A 241 -3.12 -15.52 -5.41
CA GLY A 241 -3.81 -14.30 -5.77
C GLY A 241 -3.54 -13.19 -4.76
N CYS A 242 -3.58 -11.94 -5.22
CA CYS A 242 -3.48 -10.75 -4.38
C CYS A 242 -4.84 -10.05 -4.37
N HIS A 243 -5.36 -9.71 -3.20
CA HIS A 243 -6.66 -9.05 -3.04
C HIS A 243 -6.49 -7.80 -2.19
N TRP A 244 -6.66 -6.63 -2.82
CA TRP A 244 -6.41 -5.33 -2.20
C TRP A 244 -7.68 -4.83 -1.54
N VAL A 245 -7.65 -4.69 -0.22
CA VAL A 245 -8.83 -4.36 0.58
C VAL A 245 -8.90 -2.87 0.82
N TYR A 246 -10.01 -2.27 0.39
CA TYR A 246 -10.34 -0.87 0.59
C TYR A 246 -11.54 -0.74 1.51
N LYS A 247 -11.52 0.31 2.34
CA LYS A 247 -12.69 0.72 3.13
C LYS A 247 -13.06 2.14 2.80
N HIS A 248 -14.31 2.35 2.43
CA HIS A 248 -14.83 3.66 2.14
C HIS A 248 -14.99 4.48 3.43
N ILE A 249 -14.53 5.72 3.41
CA ILE A 249 -14.43 6.53 4.63
C ILE A 249 -15.78 6.99 5.17
N GLY A 250 -16.79 7.16 4.31
CA GLY A 250 -18.06 7.80 4.68
C GLY A 250 -19.12 6.83 5.22
N ASP A 251 -19.32 5.71 4.54
CA ASP A 251 -20.36 4.71 4.83
C ASP A 251 -19.80 3.40 5.41
N GLY A 252 -18.47 3.24 5.42
CA GLY A 252 -17.80 2.03 5.89
C GLY A 252 -17.92 0.83 4.96
N HIS A 253 -18.41 1.01 3.73
CA HIS A 253 -18.50 -0.06 2.73
C HIS A 253 -17.11 -0.60 2.37
N VAL A 254 -17.03 -1.90 2.09
CA VAL A 254 -15.76 -2.60 1.87
C VAL A 254 -15.68 -3.06 0.42
N TYR A 255 -14.55 -2.77 -0.19
CA TYR A 255 -14.23 -3.15 -1.56
C TYR A 255 -12.98 -4.01 -1.57
N VAL A 256 -12.97 -5.02 -2.44
CA VAL A 256 -11.83 -5.90 -2.63
C VAL A 256 -11.47 -5.88 -4.11
N LEU A 257 -10.33 -5.26 -4.42
CA LEU A 257 -9.81 -5.13 -5.77
C LEU A 257 -8.90 -6.31 -6.09
N TYR A 258 -9.17 -6.97 -7.22
CA TYR A 258 -8.39 -8.13 -7.67
C TYR A 258 -7.00 -7.71 -8.16
N GLY A 259 -5.99 -8.50 -7.80
CA GLY A 259 -4.63 -8.39 -8.31
C GLY A 259 -4.54 -8.80 -9.78
N ARG A 260 -3.44 -8.38 -10.43
CA ARG A 260 -3.26 -8.47 -11.90
C ARG A 260 -2.63 -9.75 -12.42
N GLY A 261 -2.39 -10.73 -11.57
CA GLY A 261 -1.63 -11.91 -11.97
C GLY A 261 -1.74 -13.07 -11.01
N SER A 262 -1.19 -14.19 -11.45
CA SER A 262 -0.97 -15.39 -10.65
C SER A 262 0.52 -15.47 -10.32
N TYR A 263 0.84 -15.54 -9.03
CA TYR A 263 2.20 -15.35 -8.55
C TYR A 263 2.70 -16.50 -7.69
N LYS A 264 4.01 -16.75 -7.69
CA LYS A 264 4.65 -17.48 -6.58
C LYS A 264 4.71 -16.57 -5.35
N LEU A 265 4.78 -17.13 -4.14
CA LEU A 265 4.67 -16.38 -2.88
C LEU A 265 5.51 -15.10 -2.82
N VAL A 266 6.82 -15.18 -3.10
CA VAL A 266 7.73 -14.02 -3.05
C VAL A 266 7.32 -12.93 -4.05
N ALA A 267 6.80 -13.31 -5.22
CA ALA A 267 6.32 -12.34 -6.21
C ALA A 267 4.96 -11.75 -5.80
N ALA A 268 4.11 -12.52 -5.10
CA ALA A 268 2.85 -12.04 -4.56
C ALA A 268 3.08 -10.98 -3.47
N GLU A 269 4.07 -11.20 -2.60
CA GLU A 269 4.46 -10.25 -1.53
C GLU A 269 5.09 -8.95 -2.05
N LEU A 270 5.52 -8.93 -3.31
CA LEU A 270 6.08 -7.77 -3.99
C LEU A 270 5.15 -7.22 -5.08
N ALA A 271 3.94 -7.77 -5.21
CA ALA A 271 3.00 -7.34 -6.23
C ALA A 271 2.60 -5.88 -5.98
N PRO A 272 2.66 -5.00 -7.00
CA PRO A 272 2.21 -3.63 -6.84
C PRO A 272 0.68 -3.56 -6.78
N GLU A 273 0.18 -2.49 -6.14
CA GLU A 273 -1.23 -2.15 -6.15
C GLU A 273 -1.71 -1.94 -7.62
N PRO A 274 -2.79 -2.62 -8.05
CA PRO A 274 -3.39 -2.39 -9.35
C PRO A 274 -3.96 -0.98 -9.50
N THR A 275 -4.24 -0.58 -10.74
CA THR A 275 -5.12 0.57 -10.98
C THR A 275 -6.48 0.31 -10.34
N LYS A 276 -7.19 1.38 -9.96
CA LYS A 276 -8.47 1.30 -9.26
C LYS A 276 -9.45 2.35 -9.79
N PRO A 277 -10.77 2.16 -9.59
CA PRO A 277 -11.77 3.17 -9.95
C PRO A 277 -11.55 4.51 -9.26
N ASP A 278 -12.04 5.58 -9.88
CA ASP A 278 -11.93 6.96 -9.37
C ASP A 278 -12.57 7.09 -7.97
N HIS A 279 -13.74 6.48 -7.76
CA HIS A 279 -14.41 6.56 -6.45
C HIS A 279 -13.61 5.91 -5.31
N LEU A 280 -12.82 4.85 -5.59
CA LEU A 280 -11.87 4.29 -4.61
C LEU A 280 -10.63 5.15 -4.43
N SER A 281 -10.22 5.89 -5.47
CA SER A 281 -9.15 6.88 -5.35
C SER A 281 -9.57 8.10 -4.52
N ASP A 282 -10.82 8.52 -4.64
CA ASP A 282 -11.34 9.72 -3.97
C ASP A 282 -11.83 9.44 -2.55
N PHE A 283 -12.42 8.28 -2.30
CA PHE A 283 -13.10 7.97 -1.02
C PHE A 283 -12.67 6.65 -0.37
N GLY A 284 -11.90 5.81 -1.07
CA GLY A 284 -11.41 4.53 -0.56
C GLY A 284 -10.09 4.70 0.19
N CYS A 285 -10.03 4.16 1.41
CA CYS A 285 -8.76 3.98 2.12
C CYS A 285 -8.24 2.56 1.87
N LEU A 286 -7.04 2.43 1.31
CA LEU A 286 -6.34 1.15 1.26
C LEU A 286 -6.03 0.70 2.70
N ILE A 287 -6.41 -0.53 3.04
CA ILE A 287 -6.15 -1.13 4.36
C ILE A 287 -4.97 -2.10 4.28
N GLY A 288 -4.94 -2.92 3.24
CA GLY A 288 -3.88 -3.90 3.03
C GLY A 288 -4.14 -4.81 1.84
N CYS A 289 -3.24 -5.76 1.63
CA CYS A 289 -3.33 -6.81 0.61
C CYS A 289 -3.42 -8.18 1.29
N ILE A 290 -4.46 -8.95 0.95
CA ILE A 290 -4.60 -10.36 1.32
C ILE A 290 -3.95 -11.20 0.23
N ILE A 291 -3.03 -12.08 0.61
CA ILE A 291 -2.37 -13.04 -0.29
C ILE A 291 -2.97 -14.43 -0.02
N ALA A 292 -3.65 -14.95 -1.02
CA ALA A 292 -4.54 -16.10 -0.94
C ALA A 292 -4.03 -17.24 -1.84
N PRO A 293 -3.81 -18.46 -1.33
CA PRO A 293 -3.28 -19.58 -2.13
C PRO A 293 -4.38 -20.22 -2.99
N GLN A 294 -4.05 -20.70 -4.19
CA GLN A 294 -5.05 -21.23 -5.13
C GLN A 294 -5.94 -22.34 -4.57
N ASP A 295 -5.40 -23.18 -3.69
CA ASP A 295 -6.07 -24.31 -3.07
C ASP A 295 -6.99 -23.93 -1.90
N GLY A 296 -7.03 -22.65 -1.51
CA GLY A 296 -7.81 -22.16 -0.38
C GLY A 296 -7.21 -22.55 0.97
N ASP A 297 -8.06 -22.76 1.98
CA ASP A 297 -7.67 -23.18 3.34
C ASP A 297 -6.91 -22.09 4.14
N GLY A 298 -7.30 -20.83 3.90
CA GLY A 298 -6.86 -19.67 4.65
C GLY A 298 -5.87 -18.75 3.95
N PHE A 299 -5.69 -17.55 4.50
CA PHE A 299 -4.78 -16.56 3.92
C PHE A 299 -3.33 -16.90 4.27
N THR A 300 -2.47 -16.92 3.26
CA THR A 300 -1.04 -17.20 3.44
C THR A 300 -0.32 -16.02 4.06
N SER A 301 -0.66 -14.81 3.63
CA SER A 301 -0.06 -13.58 4.16
C SER A 301 -1.06 -12.43 4.05
N ILE A 302 -0.94 -11.47 4.96
CA ILE A 302 -1.72 -10.24 4.98
C ILE A 302 -0.73 -9.10 5.17
N GLN A 303 -0.62 -8.23 4.18
CA GLN A 303 0.28 -7.08 4.22
C GLN A 303 -0.55 -5.83 4.52
N MET A 304 -0.44 -5.28 5.73
CA MET A 304 -1.15 -4.05 6.08
C MET A 304 -0.41 -2.82 5.53
N VAL A 305 -1.14 -1.77 5.13
CA VAL A 305 -0.53 -0.50 4.66
C VAL A 305 0.28 0.20 5.78
N THR A 306 -0.04 -0.11 7.03
CA THR A 306 0.65 0.42 8.22
C THR A 306 1.91 -0.34 8.59
N ASP A 307 2.16 -1.51 7.98
CA ASP A 307 3.32 -2.32 8.32
C ASP A 307 4.57 -1.77 7.60
N THR A 308 5.61 -1.44 8.38
CA THR A 308 6.90 -1.04 7.82
C THR A 308 7.77 -2.27 7.58
N PHE A 309 8.01 -2.64 6.33
CA PHE A 309 8.98 -3.67 5.99
C PHE A 309 10.42 -3.12 6.06
N PHE A 310 11.22 -3.61 7.01
CA PHE A 310 12.67 -3.43 6.96
C PHE A 310 13.26 -4.56 6.13
N VAL A 311 13.60 -4.30 4.86
CA VAL A 311 14.28 -5.29 4.02
C VAL A 311 15.75 -5.29 4.40
N GLY A 312 16.14 -6.14 5.35
CA GLY A 312 17.53 -6.49 5.58
C GLY A 312 17.97 -7.47 4.51
N THR A 313 18.73 -7.01 3.51
CA THR A 313 19.31 -7.92 2.51
C THR A 313 20.32 -8.82 3.20
N ASN A 314 20.00 -10.09 3.38
CA ASN A 314 21.01 -11.08 3.77
C ASN A 314 21.88 -11.34 2.55
N VAL A 315 23.08 -10.77 2.54
CA VAL A 315 24.07 -11.07 1.51
C VAL A 315 24.69 -12.43 1.84
N SER A 316 24.16 -13.50 1.24
CA SER A 316 24.70 -14.85 1.39
C SER A 316 26.06 -15.03 0.70
N ASN A 317 26.38 -14.14 -0.25
CA ASN A 317 27.61 -14.13 -1.02
C ASN A 317 28.18 -12.71 -1.08
N HIS A 318 29.35 -12.49 -0.48
CA HIS A 318 30.00 -11.19 -0.39
C HIS A 318 30.35 -10.59 -1.76
N ALA A 319 30.36 -11.40 -2.83
CA ALA A 319 30.52 -10.92 -4.20
C ALA A 319 29.39 -9.98 -4.68
N GLU A 320 28.22 -10.02 -4.02
CA GLU A 320 27.07 -9.16 -4.35
C GLU A 320 27.15 -7.77 -3.71
N LEU A 321 28.14 -7.52 -2.83
CA LEU A 321 28.43 -6.19 -2.29
C LEU A 321 29.40 -5.47 -3.22
N GLY A 322 28.93 -4.41 -3.89
CA GLY A 322 29.79 -3.57 -4.71
C GLY A 322 31.02 -3.10 -3.93
N ASN A 323 32.20 -3.26 -4.54
CA ASN A 323 33.51 -2.87 -3.98
C ASN A 323 34.05 -3.74 -2.83
N LEU A 324 33.46 -4.92 -2.60
CA LEU A 324 33.90 -5.89 -1.59
C LEU A 324 34.01 -7.33 -2.14
N ASP A 325 33.89 -7.53 -3.46
CA ASP A 325 34.19 -8.84 -4.03
C ASP A 325 35.68 -9.16 -3.80
N TYR A 326 35.99 -10.44 -3.62
CA TYR A 326 37.35 -10.89 -3.31
C TYR A 326 38.39 -10.48 -4.37
N ALA A 327 37.96 -10.19 -5.61
CA ALA A 327 38.81 -9.77 -6.71
C ALA A 327 39.11 -8.26 -6.71
N SER A 328 38.26 -7.44 -6.09
CA SER A 328 38.31 -5.98 -6.05
C SER A 328 38.71 -5.41 -4.68
N ALA A 329 38.58 -6.20 -3.61
CA ALA A 329 38.85 -5.76 -2.23
C ALA A 329 40.34 -5.74 -1.82
N ALA A 330 41.29 -5.92 -2.73
CA ALA A 330 42.74 -5.91 -2.46
C ALA A 330 43.23 -6.83 -1.31
N HIS A 331 42.43 -7.82 -0.91
CA HIS A 331 42.84 -8.83 0.07
C HIS A 331 43.74 -9.87 -0.60
N THR A 332 45.05 -9.62 -0.63
CA THR A 332 46.08 -10.58 -1.10
C THR A 332 46.39 -11.64 -0.05
N GLY A 333 45.34 -12.31 0.44
CA GLY A 333 45.35 -13.08 1.69
C GLY A 333 45.32 -14.59 1.53
N PHE A 334 45.89 -15.16 0.47
CA PHE A 334 46.51 -16.48 0.57
C PHE A 334 47.91 -16.37 -0.02
N GLN A 335 48.91 -16.54 0.83
CA GLN A 335 50.30 -16.76 0.41
C GLN A 335 50.28 -17.87 -0.64
N ALA A 336 50.77 -17.58 -1.85
CA ALA A 336 50.77 -18.53 -2.95
C ALA A 336 51.32 -19.87 -2.45
N ALA A 337 50.48 -20.91 -2.48
CA ALA A 337 50.97 -22.27 -2.38
C ALA A 337 52.04 -22.42 -3.47
N ILE A 338 53.24 -22.86 -3.09
CA ILE A 338 54.34 -23.09 -4.04
C ILE A 338 53.87 -24.20 -4.99
N THR A 339 53.31 -23.81 -6.13
CA THR A 339 52.79 -24.71 -7.15
C THR A 339 53.59 -24.48 -8.42
N GLY A 340 54.64 -25.28 -8.60
CA GLY A 340 55.47 -25.19 -9.79
C GLY A 340 56.77 -25.95 -9.67
N THR A 341 57.30 -26.35 -10.82
CA THR A 341 58.53 -27.08 -11.13
C THR A 341 59.84 -26.41 -10.66
N ASP A 342 59.79 -25.52 -9.69
CA ASP A 342 60.92 -24.68 -9.29
C ASP A 342 61.95 -25.47 -8.50
N THR A 343 63.09 -25.83 -9.09
CA THR A 343 64.12 -26.68 -8.46
C THR A 343 64.89 -26.03 -7.30
N HIS A 344 64.70 -24.75 -7.03
CA HIS A 344 65.27 -24.05 -5.88
C HIS A 344 64.19 -23.32 -5.08
N VAL A 345 64.09 -23.64 -3.79
CA VAL A 345 63.34 -22.83 -2.82
C VAL A 345 64.36 -21.96 -2.10
N MET A 346 64.40 -20.67 -2.42
CA MET A 346 65.19 -19.69 -1.67
C MET A 346 64.39 -19.27 -0.43
N PHE A 347 64.92 -19.55 0.76
CA PHE A 347 64.36 -19.02 2.00
C PHE A 347 64.86 -17.59 2.17
N PHE A 348 63.94 -16.62 2.11
CA PHE A 348 64.25 -15.23 2.46
C PHE A 348 64.19 -15.08 3.98
N ASP A 349 65.22 -14.52 4.59
CA ASP A 349 65.32 -14.30 6.05
C ASP A 349 64.63 -13.02 6.52
N GLY A 350 63.88 -12.35 5.64
CA GLY A 350 63.22 -11.08 5.92
C GLY A 350 63.99 -9.85 5.45
N ALA A 351 65.20 -9.99 4.89
CA ALA A 351 65.85 -8.96 4.09
C ALA A 351 65.88 -9.41 2.62
N ASN A 352 65.35 -8.59 1.70
CA ASN A 352 65.28 -8.90 0.26
C ASN A 352 66.66 -8.82 -0.45
N THR A 353 67.71 -9.36 0.15
CA THR A 353 69.05 -9.49 -0.43
C THR A 353 69.46 -10.96 -0.40
N PRO A 354 69.60 -11.63 -1.57
CA PRO A 354 69.90 -13.06 -1.64
C PRO A 354 71.39 -13.36 -1.41
N ALA A 355 71.98 -12.84 -0.33
CA ALA A 355 73.39 -13.00 -0.05
C ALA A 355 73.70 -13.07 1.45
N GLY A 356 74.19 -14.24 1.88
CA GLY A 356 74.97 -14.48 3.10
C GLY A 356 74.14 -15.08 4.24
N GLU A 357 74.44 -16.22 4.86
CA GLU A 357 75.67 -17.02 4.88
C GLU A 357 75.38 -18.48 5.34
N ALA A 358 74.42 -19.18 4.72
CA ALA A 358 74.31 -20.63 4.96
C ALA A 358 73.93 -21.32 3.66
N GLY A 359 74.92 -21.96 3.02
CA GLY A 359 74.77 -22.74 1.79
C GLY A 359 73.89 -23.96 1.99
N MET A 360 72.60 -23.74 2.25
CA MET A 360 71.57 -24.73 2.48
C MET A 360 70.77 -24.94 1.20
N THR A 361 70.96 -26.09 0.56
CA THR A 361 70.19 -26.49 -0.63
C THR A 361 69.28 -27.66 -0.25
N TYR A 362 67.97 -27.48 -0.41
CA TYR A 362 66.98 -28.55 -0.26
C TYR A 362 66.79 -29.27 -1.60
N ASN A 363 67.14 -30.57 -1.64
CA ASN A 363 66.89 -31.42 -2.79
C ASN A 363 65.58 -32.19 -2.61
N LYS A 364 64.59 -31.83 -3.42
CA LYS A 364 63.23 -32.37 -3.38
C LYS A 364 63.15 -33.84 -3.78
N THR A 365 64.05 -34.30 -4.65
CA THR A 365 64.04 -35.67 -5.18
C THR A 365 64.50 -36.67 -4.13
N THR A 366 65.38 -36.23 -3.22
CA THR A 366 65.91 -37.05 -2.13
C THR A 366 65.36 -36.66 -0.76
N ASP A 367 64.49 -35.65 -0.71
CA ASP A 367 63.93 -35.03 0.51
C ASP A 367 64.99 -34.72 1.59
N ALA A 368 66.09 -34.10 1.17
CA ALA A 368 67.25 -33.85 2.04
C ALA A 368 67.75 -32.41 1.93
N LEU A 369 68.14 -31.84 3.08
CA LEU A 369 68.72 -30.50 3.20
C LEU A 369 70.23 -30.61 3.43
N SER A 370 71.03 -30.03 2.54
CA SER A 370 72.50 -30.10 2.61
C SER A 370 73.10 -28.74 2.89
N THR A 371 74.12 -28.68 3.76
CA THR A 371 74.92 -27.48 4.03
C THR A 371 76.33 -27.65 3.47
N THR A 372 76.84 -26.68 2.71
CA THR A 372 78.26 -26.71 2.28
C THR A 372 79.12 -26.11 3.39
N THR A 373 79.94 -26.91 4.07
CA THR A 373 80.94 -26.41 5.01
C THR A 373 82.12 -25.82 4.23
N LEU A 374 82.37 -24.52 4.38
CA LEU A 374 83.57 -23.87 3.82
C LEU A 374 84.80 -24.42 4.54
N LEU A 375 85.68 -25.12 3.81
CA LEU A 375 86.98 -25.54 4.32
C LEU A 375 87.84 -24.30 4.67
N PRO A 376 88.55 -24.29 5.80
CA PRO A 376 89.41 -23.16 6.16
C PRO A 376 90.59 -23.04 5.18
N PRO A 377 91.06 -21.82 4.88
CA PRO A 377 92.14 -21.61 3.91
C PRO A 377 93.46 -22.24 4.38
N PRO A 378 94.31 -22.73 3.46
CA PRO A 378 95.61 -23.30 3.83
C PRO A 378 96.53 -22.22 4.41
N PHE A 379 97.17 -22.52 5.55
CA PHE A 379 98.17 -21.64 6.16
C PHE A 379 99.40 -21.52 5.25
N PRO A 380 99.92 -20.30 4.96
CA PRO A 380 101.17 -20.13 4.24
C PRO A 380 102.37 -20.62 5.07
N SER A 381 103.33 -21.24 4.38
CA SER A 381 104.52 -21.93 4.91
C SER A 381 105.46 -21.07 5.74
#